data_AF-W4Q4M5-F1
#
_entry.id   AF-W4Q4M5-F1
#
_cell.length_a   1.000
_cell.length_b   1.000
_cell.length_c   1.000
_cell.angle_alpha   90.00
_cell.angle_beta   90.00
_cell.angle_gamma   90.00
#
_symmetry.space_group_name_H-M   'P 1'
#
loop_
_entity.id
_entity.type
_entity.pdbx_description
1 polymer ?
#
loop_
_entity_poly.entity_id
_entity_poly.type
_entity_poly.pdbx_seq_one_letter_code
_entity_poly.pdbx_strand_id
1 'polypeptide(L)' 'MKSNELKESPDNETPPKNLSQTPVQPLKETIAQAEKKAIAHALEVVGGDKLAAAKLLGIGKTSFYNKCKVYGLSGS' A
#
# COMPACT_ATOMS: atom_id res chain seq x y z
N MET A 1 -45.28 -43.40 2.23
CA MET A 1 -45.61 -42.00 1.87
C MET A 1 -44.75 -41.12 2.77
N LYS A 2 -43.83 -40.24 2.36
CA LYS A 2 -43.38 -39.67 1.08
C LYS A 2 -41.88 -39.36 1.29
N SER A 3 -41.00 -39.81 0.39
CA SER A 3 -40.15 -38.97 -0.49
C SER A 3 -39.26 -37.99 0.29
N ASN A 4 -37.97 -38.27 0.51
CA ASN A 4 -36.86 -38.01 -0.41
C ASN A 4 -36.91 -36.61 -1.04
N GLU A 5 -36.14 -35.67 -0.48
CA GLU A 5 -35.62 -34.53 -1.24
C GLU A 5 -34.15 -34.32 -0.87
N LEU A 6 -33.31 -34.89 -1.73
CA LEU A 6 -31.96 -34.44 -1.98
C LEU A 6 -32.04 -32.96 -2.40
N LYS A 7 -31.35 -32.08 -1.68
CA LYS A 7 -30.79 -30.90 -2.34
C LYS A 7 -29.37 -30.70 -1.85
N GLU A 8 -28.51 -31.49 -2.48
CA GLU A 8 -27.10 -31.16 -2.69
C GLU A 8 -27.04 -29.68 -3.09
N SER A 9 -26.48 -28.86 -2.20
CA SER A 9 -26.13 -27.48 -2.53
C SER A 9 -24.72 -27.56 -3.12
N PRO A 10 -24.54 -27.17 -4.39
CA PRO A 10 -23.30 -27.40 -5.09
C PRO A 10 -22.20 -26.57 -4.45
N ASP A 11 -21.09 -27.24 -4.22
CA ASP A 11 -19.71 -26.78 -4.26
C ASP A 11 -19.57 -25.36 -4.84
N ASN A 12 -19.74 -24.32 -4.00
CA ASN A 12 -19.16 -23.03 -4.30
C ASN A 12 -17.75 -23.01 -3.68
N GLU A 13 -16.95 -23.99 -4.11
CA GLU A 13 -15.50 -23.92 -4.13
C GLU A 13 -15.16 -22.63 -4.87
N THR A 14 -15.03 -21.53 -4.12
CA THR A 14 -14.65 -20.26 -4.71
C THR A 14 -13.31 -20.54 -5.37
N PRO A 15 -13.19 -20.46 -6.71
CA PRO A 15 -11.97 -20.85 -7.38
C PRO A 15 -10.82 -20.06 -6.77
N PRO A 16 -9.65 -20.66 -6.54
CA PRO A 16 -8.51 -19.93 -5.99
C PRO A 16 -8.29 -18.70 -6.86
N LYS A 17 -8.54 -17.54 -6.24
CA LYS A 17 -8.52 -16.23 -6.88
C LYS A 17 -7.21 -16.13 -7.64
N ASN A 18 -7.33 -16.10 -8.95
CA ASN A 18 -6.25 -16.20 -9.93
C ASN A 18 -5.00 -15.42 -9.47
N LEU A 19 -3.95 -16.13 -9.03
CA LEU A 19 -2.65 -15.55 -8.61
C LEU A 19 -1.85 -15.00 -9.81
N SER A 20 -2.38 -15.12 -11.03
CA SER A 20 -1.89 -14.44 -12.22
C SER A 20 -2.88 -13.31 -12.51
N GLN A 21 -2.52 -12.03 -12.49
CA GLN A 21 -1.65 -11.39 -13.47
C GLN A 21 -1.26 -9.96 -13.02
N THR A 22 -1.06 -9.68 -11.72
CA THR A 22 -0.40 -8.41 -11.37
C THR A 22 1.04 -8.46 -11.88
N PRO A 23 1.45 -7.57 -12.80
CA PRO A 23 2.81 -7.57 -13.31
C PRO A 23 3.77 -7.38 -12.13
N VAL A 24 4.78 -8.24 -12.05
CA VAL A 24 5.80 -8.14 -11.00
C VAL A 24 6.55 -6.84 -11.22
N GLN A 25 6.36 -5.89 -10.29
CA GLN A 25 7.08 -4.63 -10.34
C GLN A 25 8.52 -4.83 -9.87
N PRO A 26 9.49 -4.11 -10.47
CA PRO A 26 10.86 -4.10 -9.96
C PRO A 26 10.87 -3.67 -8.49
N LEU A 27 11.70 -4.30 -7.67
CA LEU A 27 11.81 -4.01 -6.23
C LEU A 27 12.01 -2.51 -5.95
N LYS A 28 12.79 -1.83 -6.81
CA LYS A 28 13.03 -0.38 -6.74
C LYS A 28 11.73 0.43 -6.79
N GLU A 29 10.78 0.03 -7.65
CA GLU A 29 9.50 0.72 -7.79
C GLU A 29 8.60 0.46 -6.58
N THR A 30 8.52 -0.79 -6.13
CA THR A 30 7.76 -1.18 -4.93
C THR A 30 8.20 -0.39 -3.71
N ILE A 31 9.52 -0.29 -3.47
CA ILE A 31 10.08 0.49 -2.37
C ILE A 31 9.74 1.97 -2.55
N ALA A 32 9.92 2.53 -3.75
CA ALA A 32 9.62 3.94 -4.00
C ALA A 32 8.15 4.30 -3.73
N GLN A 33 7.21 3.42 -4.09
CA GLN A 33 5.79 3.61 -3.80
C GLN A 33 5.50 3.56 -2.29
N ALA A 34 6.09 2.60 -1.58
CA ALA A 34 5.95 2.49 -0.12
C ALA A 34 6.51 3.72 0.59
N GLU A 35 7.71 4.17 0.19
CA GLU A 35 8.34 5.38 0.73
C GLU A 35 7.48 6.63 0.45
N LYS A 36 6.96 6.79 -0.77
CA LYS A 36 6.09 7.91 -1.13
C LYS A 36 4.83 7.96 -0.25
N LYS A 37 4.18 6.82 -0.03
CA LYS A 37 2.99 6.70 0.84
C LYS A 37 3.31 7.06 2.29
N ALA A 38 4.42 6.54 2.82
CA ALA A 38 4.85 6.82 4.19
C ALA A 38 5.15 8.32 4.41
N ILE A 39 5.85 8.95 3.47
CA ILE A 39 6.17 10.38 3.53
C ILE A 39 4.92 11.25 3.44
N ALA A 40 4.02 10.95 2.50
CA ALA A 40 2.77 11.70 2.35
C ALA A 40 1.91 11.60 3.62
N HIS A 41 1.75 10.39 4.16
CA HIS A 41 1.00 10.17 5.39
C HIS A 41 1.64 10.88 6.60
N ALA A 42 2.97 10.81 6.74
CA ALA A 42 3.66 11.50 7.82
C ALA A 42 3.49 13.01 7.74
N LEU A 43 3.52 13.60 6.54
CA LEU A 43 3.25 15.03 6.33
C LEU A 43 1.81 15.39 6.69
N GLU A 44 0.82 14.55 6.36
CA GLU A 44 -0.57 14.76 6.73
C GLU A 44 -0.77 14.76 8.24
N VAL A 45 -0.22 13.75 8.93
CA VAL A 45 -0.33 13.58 10.39
C VAL A 45 0.25 14.76 11.17
N VAL A 46 1.34 15.37 10.66
CA VAL A 46 2.02 16.48 11.34
C VAL A 46 1.65 17.86 10.76
N GLY A 47 0.67 17.93 9.86
CA GLY A 47 0.20 19.19 9.27
C GLY A 47 1.25 19.91 8.40
N GLY A 48 2.13 19.15 7.74
CA GLY A 48 3.12 19.69 6.80
C GLY A 48 4.49 20.04 7.40
N ASP A 49 4.70 19.86 8.71
CA ASP A 49 6.03 19.99 9.32
C ASP A 49 6.98 18.87 8.85
N LYS A 50 7.86 19.23 7.91
CA LYS A 50 8.85 18.33 7.31
C LYS A 50 9.82 17.74 8.33
N LEU A 51 10.16 18.48 9.40
CA LEU A 51 11.09 18.01 10.42
C LEU A 51 10.37 17.04 11.37
N ALA A 52 9.14 17.33 11.76
CA ALA A 52 8.31 16.42 12.54
C ALA A 52 8.03 15.13 11.76
N ALA A 53 7.70 15.22 10.46
CA ALA A 53 7.49 14.05 9.60
C ALA A 53 8.75 13.18 9.48
N ALA A 54 9.94 13.78 9.31
CA ALA A 54 11.20 13.04 9.28
C ALA A 54 11.46 12.28 10.58
N LYS A 55 11.20 12.92 11.74
CA LYS A 55 11.30 12.28 13.06
C LYS A 55 10.30 11.15 13.22
N LEU A 56 9.04 11.35 12.79
CA LEU A 56 7.99 10.34 12.86
C LEU A 56 8.35 9.08 12.05
N LEU A 57 8.99 9.25 10.91
CA LEU A 57 9.47 8.15 10.06
C LEU A 57 10.81 7.55 10.53
N GLY A 58 11.46 8.15 11.53
CA GLY A 58 12.77 7.70 12.01
C GLY A 58 13.90 7.89 11.00
N ILE A 59 13.79 8.82 10.05
CA ILE A 59 14.81 9.08 9.03
C ILE A 59 15.47 10.45 9.20
N GLY A 60 16.72 10.55 8.74
CA GLY A 60 17.46 11.80 8.79
C GLY A 60 16.83 12.92 7.95
N LYS A 61 16.97 14.16 8.42
CA LYS A 61 16.48 15.38 7.76
C LYS A 61 16.81 15.40 6.26
N THR A 62 18.09 15.27 5.91
CA THR A 62 18.56 15.33 4.52
C THR A 62 17.92 14.26 3.63
N SER A 63 17.81 13.03 4.14
CA SER A 63 17.17 11.92 3.42
C SER A 63 15.69 12.19 3.18
N PHE A 64 14.98 12.72 4.19
CA PHE A 64 13.57 13.10 4.04
C PHE A 64 13.38 14.16 2.95
N TYR A 65 14.16 15.25 2.98
CA TYR A 65 14.05 16.30 1.96
C TYR A 65 14.38 15.79 0.56
N ASN A 66 15.40 14.94 0.41
CA ASN A 66 15.75 14.35 -0.88
C ASN A 66 14.59 13.48 -1.42
N LYS A 67 14.00 12.63 -0.58
CA LYS A 67 12.85 11.82 -0.98
C LYS A 67 11.62 12.67 -1.32
N CYS A 68 11.35 13.74 -0.55
CA CYS A 68 10.27 14.67 -0.89
C CYS A 68 10.46 15.30 -2.28
N LYS A 69 11.69 15.70 -2.63
CA LYS A 69 12.00 16.23 -3.97
C LYS A 69 11.81 15.18 -5.05
N VAL A 70 12.33 13.97 -4.84
CA VAL A 70 12.21 12.84 -5.80
C VAL A 70 10.74 12.49 -6.07
N TYR A 71 9.88 12.55 -5.06
CA TYR A 71 8.46 12.19 -5.20
C TYR A 71 7.52 13.35 -5.50
N GLY A 72 8.05 14.58 -5.62
CA GLY A 72 7.23 15.77 -5.85
C GLY A 72 6.29 16.10 -4.68
N LEU A 73 6.65 15.71 -3.46
CA LEU A 73 5.87 15.97 -2.25
C LEU A 73 6.24 17.29 -1.56
N SER A 74 7.24 18.00 -2.09
CA SER A 74 7.50 19.39 -1.70
C SER A 74 6.55 20.31 -2.45
N GLY A 75 5.29 20.38 -1.99
CA GLY A 75 4.34 21.41 -2.40
C GLY A 75 4.85 22.80 -2.00
N SER A 76 4.63 23.74 -2.93
CA SER A 76 5.05 25.14 -2.98
C SER A 76 4.83 25.96 -1.71
#